data_AF-A0A7J6EL78-F1
#
_entry.id   AF-A0A7J6EL78-F1
#
_cell.length_a   1.000
_cell.length_b   1.000
_cell.length_c   1.000
_cell.angle_alpha   90.00
_cell.angle_beta   90.00
_cell.angle_gamma   90.00
#
_symmetry.space_group_name_H-M   'P 1'
#
loop_
_entity.id
_entity.type
_entity.pdbx_description
1 polymer ?
#
loop_
_entity_poly.entity_id
_entity_poly.type
_entity_poly.pdbx_seq_one_letter_code
_entity_poly.pdbx_strand_id
1 'polypeptide(L)'
;MMIDPYAAGPKDWLKDQKKKSSKFLLAPIDASRESLRSAYLLLNAKDSDYSEKDMEEIQSLLRSAARDCVIEERNSFVAFQANTGVEVCTFRLIVKNAASLLGDKDPLKLEAEAILADLIRSFSSLQTVANEADIQLPSERQRIADSLTNAISFLDKFEQGVKDCLEI
;
A
#
# COMPACT_ATOMS: atom_id res chain seq x y z
N MET A 1 10.36 -32.75 -37.76
CA MET A 1 9.95 -32.15 -36.47
C MET A 1 9.69 -30.67 -36.75
N MET A 2 8.43 -30.29 -36.99
CA MET A 2 8.07 -28.87 -37.15
C MET A 2 8.15 -28.22 -35.76
N ILE A 3 9.02 -27.23 -35.61
CA ILE A 3 8.94 -26.28 -34.49
C ILE A 3 7.79 -25.34 -34.83
N ASP A 4 6.75 -25.37 -34.01
CA ASP A 4 5.60 -24.48 -34.12
C ASP A 4 6.05 -23.04 -33.81
N PRO A 5 6.00 -22.09 -34.76
CA PRO A 5 6.41 -20.71 -34.53
C PRO A 5 5.47 -19.93 -33.60
N TYR A 6 4.36 -20.54 -33.14
CA TYR A 6 3.38 -19.94 -32.23
C TYR A 6 3.43 -20.46 -30.78
N ALA A 7 4.43 -21.26 -30.42
CA ALA A 7 4.63 -21.60 -29.01
C ALA A 7 5.13 -20.35 -28.26
N ALA A 8 4.24 -19.74 -27.47
CA ALA A 8 4.54 -18.64 -26.56
C ALA A 8 5.88 -18.93 -25.83
N GLY A 9 6.83 -18.01 -25.95
CA GLY A 9 8.17 -18.22 -25.38
C GLY A 9 8.10 -18.31 -23.85
N PRO A 10 9.18 -18.76 -23.18
CA PRO A 10 9.22 -18.84 -21.71
C PRO A 10 8.83 -17.53 -21.01
N LYS A 11 9.14 -16.39 -21.63
CA LYS A 11 8.75 -15.06 -21.13
C LYS A 11 7.24 -14.81 -21.21
N ASP A 12 6.60 -15.19 -22.31
CA ASP A 12 5.15 -15.00 -22.52
C ASP A 12 4.36 -15.93 -21.61
N TRP A 13 4.82 -17.18 -21.46
CA TRP A 13 4.26 -18.12 -20.48
C TRP A 13 4.35 -17.57 -19.04
N LEU A 14 5.49 -16.97 -18.66
CA LEU A 14 5.64 -16.33 -17.34
C LEU A 14 4.73 -15.12 -17.16
N LYS A 15 4.51 -14.30 -18.20
CA LYS A 15 3.54 -13.20 -18.16
C LYS A 15 2.14 -13.73 -17.84
N ASP A 16 1.69 -14.76 -18.56
CA ASP A 16 0.36 -15.36 -18.34
C ASP A 16 0.18 -15.93 -16.93
N GLN A 17 1.23 -16.56 -16.37
CA GLN A 17 1.18 -17.03 -14.99
C GLN A 17 1.01 -15.89 -14.00
N LYS A 18 1.75 -14.78 -14.17
CA LYS A 18 1.65 -13.60 -13.30
C LYS A 18 0.24 -12.98 -13.35
N LYS A 19 -0.36 -12.88 -14.54
CA LYS A 19 -1.76 -12.42 -14.71
C LYS A 19 -2.74 -13.31 -13.96
N LYS A 20 -2.60 -14.64 -14.06
CA LYS A 20 -3.45 -15.62 -13.36
C LYS A 20 -3.31 -15.58 -11.84
N SER A 21 -2.11 -15.31 -11.33
CA SER A 21 -1.84 -15.22 -9.89
C SER A 21 -2.07 -13.83 -9.30
N SER A 22 -2.41 -12.83 -10.12
CA SER A 22 -2.47 -11.40 -9.74
C SER A 22 -3.32 -11.14 -8.49
N LYS A 23 -4.46 -11.82 -8.33
CA LYS A 23 -5.30 -11.69 -7.12
C LYS A 23 -4.57 -11.94 -5.81
N PHE A 24 -3.61 -12.88 -5.80
CA PHE A 24 -2.82 -13.18 -4.60
C PHE A 24 -1.75 -12.12 -4.37
N LEU A 25 -1.24 -11.53 -5.46
CA LEU A 25 -0.28 -10.43 -5.39
C LEU A 25 -0.94 -9.14 -4.87
N LEU A 26 -2.20 -8.88 -5.26
CA LEU A 26 -2.95 -7.68 -4.87
C LEU A 26 -3.60 -7.77 -3.48
N ALA A 27 -3.74 -8.97 -2.90
CA ALA A 27 -4.43 -9.16 -1.62
C ALA A 27 -3.92 -8.28 -0.45
N PRO A 28 -2.60 -8.03 -0.29
CA PRO A 28 -2.11 -7.09 0.74
C PRO A 28 -2.59 -5.65 0.52
N ILE A 29 -2.72 -5.23 -0.74
CA ILE A 29 -3.23 -3.89 -1.11
C ILE A 29 -4.72 -3.79 -0.72
N ASP A 30 -5.50 -4.82 -1.03
CA ASP A 30 -6.92 -4.89 -0.65
C ASP A 30 -7.12 -4.85 0.86
N ALA A 31 -6.32 -5.60 1.62
CA ALA A 31 -6.38 -5.59 3.08
C ALA A 31 -6.03 -4.21 3.68
N SER A 32 -5.03 -3.54 3.11
CA SER A 32 -4.67 -2.17 3.49
C SER A 32 -5.82 -1.20 3.21
N ARG A 33 -6.42 -1.29 2.03
CA ARG A 33 -7.57 -0.48 1.63
C ARG A 33 -8.75 -0.65 2.57
N GLU A 34 -9.08 -1.88 2.92
CA GLU A 34 -10.21 -2.17 3.83
C GLU A 34 -9.98 -1.55 5.21
N SER A 35 -8.75 -1.59 5.71
CA SER A 35 -8.38 -0.97 6.98
C SER A 35 -8.55 0.56 6.92
N LEU A 36 -8.07 1.21 5.84
CA LEU A 36 -8.22 2.66 5.65
C LEU A 36 -9.69 3.08 5.53
N ARG A 37 -10.47 2.31 4.75
CA ARG A 37 -11.92 2.58 4.58
C ARG A 37 -12.68 2.41 5.89
N SER A 38 -12.35 1.38 6.66
CA SER A 38 -12.93 1.16 7.98
C SER A 38 -12.63 2.33 8.93
N ALA A 39 -11.39 2.82 8.93
CA ALA A 39 -11.00 3.99 9.73
C ALA A 39 -11.77 5.25 9.29
N TYR A 40 -11.90 5.47 7.97
CA TYR A 40 -12.67 6.58 7.42
C TYR A 40 -14.15 6.52 7.79
N LEU A 41 -14.76 5.34 7.73
CA LEU A 41 -16.16 5.14 8.12
C LEU A 41 -16.35 5.40 9.61
N LEU A 42 -15.47 4.87 10.47
CA LEU A 42 -15.53 5.12 11.91
C LEU A 42 -15.38 6.60 12.24
N LEU A 43 -14.48 7.30 11.54
CA LEU A 43 -14.28 8.73 11.69
C LEU A 43 -15.47 9.57 11.20
N ASN A 44 -16.35 9.06 10.34
CA ASN A 44 -17.52 9.80 9.82
C ASN A 44 -18.86 9.29 10.38
N ALA A 45 -18.86 8.24 11.20
CA ALA A 45 -20.08 7.62 11.70
C ALA A 45 -20.74 8.40 12.85
N LYS A 46 -20.06 9.38 13.46
CA LYS A 46 -20.54 10.10 14.64
C LYS A 46 -20.48 11.61 14.45
N ASP A 47 -21.51 12.31 14.91
CA ASP A 47 -21.54 13.78 14.81
C ASP A 47 -20.76 14.47 15.95
N SER A 48 -20.76 13.90 17.17
CA SER A 48 -20.09 14.54 18.33
C SER A 48 -19.62 13.64 19.48
N ASP A 49 -19.99 12.36 19.54
CA ASP A 49 -19.64 11.44 20.66
C ASP A 49 -18.44 10.54 20.32
N TYR A 50 -17.28 11.16 20.09
CA TYR A 50 -16.04 10.39 19.98
C TYR A 50 -15.51 10.07 21.38
N SER A 51 -15.06 8.85 21.56
CA SER A 51 -14.41 8.37 22.77
C SER A 51 -12.94 8.09 22.48
N GLU A 52 -12.13 8.01 23.53
CA GLU A 52 -10.73 7.56 23.42
C GLU A 52 -10.65 6.19 22.72
N LYS A 53 -11.61 5.30 22.99
CA LYS A 53 -11.73 3.99 22.33
C LYS A 53 -11.91 4.10 20.82
N ASP A 54 -12.65 5.10 20.32
CA ASP A 54 -12.80 5.30 18.88
C ASP A 54 -11.47 5.72 18.26
N MET A 55 -10.70 6.58 18.94
CA MET A 55 -9.37 6.97 18.48
C MET A 55 -8.39 5.80 18.50
N GLU A 56 -8.42 4.97 19.55
CA GLU A 56 -7.60 3.74 19.63
C GLU A 56 -7.90 2.78 18.47
N GLU A 57 -9.18 2.59 18.15
CA GLU A 57 -9.63 1.76 17.03
C GLU A 57 -9.17 2.34 15.69
N ILE A 58 -9.32 3.66 15.47
CA ILE A 58 -8.80 4.35 14.28
C ILE A 58 -7.30 4.13 14.15
N GLN A 59 -6.52 4.37 15.21
CA GLN A 59 -5.07 4.16 15.17
C GLN A 59 -4.70 2.69 14.91
N SER A 60 -5.43 1.74 15.48
CA SER A 60 -5.24 0.30 15.23
C SER A 60 -5.45 -0.05 13.76
N LEU A 61 -6.50 0.48 13.14
CA LEU A 61 -6.79 0.32 11.71
C LEU A 61 -5.70 0.96 10.84
N LEU A 62 -5.21 2.15 11.20
CA LEU A 62 -4.13 2.81 10.48
C LEU A 62 -2.80 2.03 10.56
N ARG A 63 -2.46 1.50 11.74
CA ARG A 63 -1.30 0.60 11.91
C ARG A 63 -1.47 -0.67 11.08
N SER A 64 -2.69 -1.24 11.04
CA SER A 64 -2.99 -2.41 10.23
C SER A 64 -2.86 -2.14 8.73
N ALA A 65 -3.31 -0.97 8.26
CA ALA A 65 -3.18 -0.55 6.87
C ALA A 65 -1.72 -0.42 6.41
N ALA A 66 -0.85 0.08 7.28
CA ALA A 66 0.56 0.33 6.99
C ALA A 66 1.50 -0.82 7.40
N ARG A 67 0.98 -1.88 8.03
CA ARG A 67 1.77 -3.02 8.56
C ARG A 67 2.70 -3.62 7.52
N ASP A 68 2.21 -3.74 6.30
CA ASP A 68 2.92 -4.34 5.17
C ASP A 68 4.06 -3.47 4.64
N CYS A 69 4.22 -2.22 5.12
CA CYS A 69 5.34 -1.36 4.78
C CYS A 69 5.97 -0.70 6.01
N VAL A 70 6.03 -1.47 7.11
CA VAL A 70 6.55 -1.13 8.44
C VAL A 70 7.08 0.29 8.55
N ILE A 71 6.19 1.17 9.00
CA ILE A 71 6.57 2.50 9.47
C ILE A 71 6.67 2.36 10.98
N GLU A 72 7.75 1.73 11.44
CA GLU A 72 8.01 1.66 12.88
C GLU A 72 8.64 2.98 13.32
N GLU A 73 7.99 3.61 14.30
CA GLU A 73 8.61 4.62 15.15
C GLU A 73 10.05 4.21 15.47
N ARG A 74 10.96 5.18 15.39
CA ARG A 74 12.42 5.06 15.15
C ARG A 74 13.25 4.19 16.13
N ASN A 75 12.65 3.40 17.02
CA ASN A 75 13.31 2.76 18.16
C ASN A 75 13.17 1.23 18.25
N SER A 76 12.86 0.50 17.16
CA SER A 76 12.72 -0.96 17.20
C SER A 76 13.65 -1.71 16.24
N PHE A 77 13.98 -2.95 16.61
CA PHE A 77 14.82 -3.96 15.95
C PHE A 77 14.61 -4.07 14.42
N VAL A 78 13.45 -3.68 13.91
CA VAL A 78 13.14 -3.67 12.47
C VAL A 78 13.95 -2.62 11.70
N ALA A 79 14.30 -1.48 12.31
CA ALA A 79 15.22 -0.51 11.71
C ALA A 79 16.62 -1.09 11.48
N PHE A 80 17.05 -2.04 12.33
CA PHE A 80 18.28 -2.78 12.14
C PHE A 80 18.18 -3.79 10.98
N GLN A 81 17.03 -4.44 10.78
CA GLN A 81 16.78 -5.36 9.66
C GLN A 81 16.68 -4.63 8.30
N ALA A 82 16.18 -3.40 8.27
CA ALA A 82 16.19 -2.57 7.07
C ALA A 82 17.63 -2.29 6.57
N ASN A 83 18.61 -2.25 7.48
CA ASN A 83 20.02 -2.06 7.16
C ASN A 83 20.74 -3.35 6.72
N THR A 84 20.15 -4.54 6.89
CA THR A 84 20.74 -5.83 6.51
C THR A 84 20.30 -6.34 5.13
N GLY A 85 19.60 -5.51 4.35
CA GLY A 85 19.12 -5.87 3.02
C GLY A 85 17.83 -6.70 3.03
N VAL A 86 17.18 -6.86 4.18
CA VAL A 86 15.84 -7.46 4.28
C VAL A 86 14.82 -6.40 3.87
N GLU A 87 14.08 -6.66 2.80
CA GLU A 87 13.05 -5.76 2.30
C GLU A 87 11.80 -5.87 3.18
N VAL A 88 11.61 -4.87 4.04
CA VAL A 88 10.58 -4.89 5.10
C VAL A 88 9.18 -4.51 4.58
N CYS A 89 9.08 -3.97 3.36
CA CYS A 89 7.81 -3.54 2.76
C CYS A 89 7.34 -4.53 1.70
N THR A 90 6.30 -5.30 2.03
CA THR A 90 5.57 -6.21 1.13
C THR A 90 5.18 -5.52 -0.16
N PHE A 91 4.76 -4.25 -0.15
CA PHE A 91 4.39 -3.54 -1.39
C PHE A 91 5.57 -3.35 -2.33
N ARG A 92 6.79 -3.22 -1.80
CA ARG A 92 8.00 -3.16 -2.63
C ARG A 92 8.31 -4.52 -3.27
N LEU A 93 8.10 -5.61 -2.55
CA LEU A 93 8.15 -6.97 -3.10
C LEU A 93 7.09 -7.18 -4.19
N ILE A 94 5.89 -6.60 -4.03
CA ILE A 94 4.83 -6.64 -5.03
C ILE A 94 5.27 -5.96 -6.33
N VAL A 95 5.78 -4.73 -6.26
CA VAL A 95 6.29 -4.02 -7.45
C VAL A 95 7.42 -4.79 -8.11
N LYS A 96 8.39 -5.28 -7.33
CA LYS A 96 9.50 -6.09 -7.85
C LYS A 96 9.00 -7.34 -8.56
N ASN A 97 7.98 -8.00 -8.03
CA ASN A 97 7.36 -9.15 -8.69
C ASN A 97 6.65 -8.73 -9.98
N ALA A 98 5.77 -7.74 -9.92
CA ALA A 98 4.98 -7.29 -11.07
C ALA A 98 5.88 -6.82 -12.23
N ALA A 99 6.88 -6.00 -11.94
CA ALA A 99 7.79 -5.43 -12.91
C ALA A 99 8.97 -6.34 -13.29
N SER A 100 9.04 -7.59 -12.80
CA SER A 100 10.23 -8.46 -12.98
C SER A 100 10.52 -8.84 -14.44
N LEU A 101 9.56 -8.66 -15.35
CA LEU A 101 9.70 -8.95 -16.77
C LEU A 101 9.93 -7.69 -17.63
N LEU A 102 9.85 -6.52 -16.99
CA LEU A 102 10.12 -5.21 -17.57
C LEU A 102 11.62 -4.89 -17.48
N GLY A 103 12.09 -3.97 -18.33
CA GLY A 103 13.44 -3.45 -18.23
C GLY A 103 13.62 -2.55 -17.02
N ASP A 104 14.86 -2.38 -16.54
CA ASP A 104 15.12 -1.52 -15.37
C ASP A 104 14.80 -0.04 -15.58
N LYS A 105 14.74 0.40 -16.85
CA LYS A 105 14.37 1.77 -17.24
C LYS A 105 12.96 1.86 -17.85
N ASP A 106 12.16 0.80 -17.68
CA ASP A 106 10.79 0.80 -18.16
C ASP A 106 9.98 1.87 -17.41
N PRO A 107 9.24 2.75 -18.12
CA PRO A 107 8.50 3.83 -17.48
C PRO A 107 7.45 3.33 -16.48
N LEU A 108 6.79 2.19 -16.74
CA LEU A 108 5.77 1.64 -15.84
C LEU A 108 6.38 1.20 -14.52
N LYS A 109 7.57 0.56 -14.58
CA LYS A 109 8.33 0.17 -13.39
C LYS A 109 8.72 1.39 -12.56
N LEU A 110 9.32 2.40 -13.20
CA LEU A 110 9.79 3.61 -12.51
C LEU A 110 8.63 4.39 -11.89
N GLU A 111 7.49 4.48 -12.57
CA GLU A 111 6.29 5.13 -12.07
C GLU A 111 5.70 4.38 -10.87
N ALA A 112 5.57 3.05 -10.95
CA ALA A 112 5.08 2.24 -9.83
C ALA A 112 5.99 2.34 -8.59
N GLU A 113 7.32 2.39 -8.77
CA GLU A 113 8.28 2.61 -7.69
C GLU A 113 8.16 4.02 -7.07
N ALA A 114 7.93 5.05 -7.88
CA ALA A 114 7.72 6.42 -7.42
C ALA A 114 6.41 6.55 -6.63
N ILE A 115 5.31 6.01 -7.15
CA ILE A 115 4.00 6.00 -6.48
C ILE A 115 4.09 5.26 -5.13
N LEU A 116 4.82 4.13 -5.08
CA LEU A 116 5.05 3.42 -3.82
C LEU A 116 5.78 4.29 -2.80
N ALA A 117 6.79 5.04 -3.21
CA ALA A 117 7.51 5.94 -2.30
C ALA A 117 6.58 7.02 -1.74
N ASP A 118 5.67 7.56 -2.55
CA ASP A 118 4.68 8.54 -2.11
C ASP A 118 3.61 7.92 -1.19
N LEU A 119 3.16 6.70 -1.47
CA LEU A 119 2.25 5.96 -0.60
C LEU A 119 2.85 5.73 0.79
N ILE A 120 4.12 5.31 0.88
CA ILE A 120 4.83 5.11 2.16
C ILE A 120 4.92 6.43 2.94
N ARG A 121 5.23 7.55 2.26
CA ARG A 121 5.24 8.89 2.88
C ARG A 121 3.84 9.28 3.38
N SER A 122 2.80 9.00 2.59
CA SER A 122 1.41 9.28 2.96
C SER A 122 0.99 8.49 4.19
N PHE A 123 1.31 7.20 4.29
CA PHE A 123 1.06 6.40 5.49
C PHE A 123 1.80 6.94 6.72
N SER A 124 3.05 7.39 6.55
CA SER A 124 3.82 7.95 7.65
C SER A 124 3.19 9.23 8.16
N SER A 125 2.84 10.14 7.24
CA SER A 125 2.16 11.39 7.57
C SER A 125 0.81 11.16 8.23
N LEU A 126 0.01 10.21 7.73
CA LEU A 126 -1.29 9.88 8.29
C LEU A 126 -1.19 9.35 9.73
N GLN A 127 -0.22 8.47 10.00
CA GLN A 127 0.03 7.99 11.36
C GLN A 127 0.43 9.13 12.31
N THR A 128 1.32 10.04 11.88
CA THR A 128 1.68 11.21 12.68
C THR A 128 0.46 12.07 13.00
N VAL A 129 -0.35 12.40 11.98
CA VAL A 129 -1.58 13.20 12.19
C VAL A 129 -2.53 12.50 13.17
N ALA A 130 -2.75 11.19 13.02
CA ALA A 130 -3.65 10.44 13.88
C ALA A 130 -3.13 10.25 15.32
N ASN A 131 -1.82 10.22 15.53
CA ASN A 131 -1.22 10.09 16.86
C ASN A 131 -1.24 11.42 17.64
N GLU A 132 -1.20 12.56 16.95
CA GLU A 132 -1.15 13.89 17.56
C GLU A 132 -2.54 14.55 17.71
N ALA A 133 -3.53 14.07 16.94
CA ALA A 133 -4.85 14.68 16.87
C ALA A 133 -5.67 14.47 18.16
N ASP A 134 -6.34 15.54 18.60
CA ASP A 134 -7.44 15.45 19.56
C ASP A 134 -8.74 15.19 18.80
N ILE A 135 -9.24 13.95 18.85
CA ILE A 135 -10.44 13.53 18.13
C ILE A 135 -11.71 14.29 18.56
N GLN A 136 -11.71 14.94 19.73
CA GLN A 136 -12.83 15.77 20.17
C GLN A 136 -12.99 17.02 19.31
N LEU A 137 -11.91 17.49 18.69
CA LEU A 137 -11.90 18.69 17.85
C LEU A 137 -12.36 18.36 16.42
N PRO A 138 -13.44 19.00 15.92
CA PRO A 138 -13.91 18.77 14.54
C PRO A 138 -12.84 19.05 13.47
N SER A 139 -11.98 20.04 13.69
CA SER A 139 -10.89 20.38 12.76
C SER A 139 -9.84 19.28 12.65
N GLU A 140 -9.48 18.64 13.76
CA GLU A 140 -8.53 17.52 13.76
C GLU A 140 -9.16 16.28 13.13
N ARG A 141 -10.47 16.03 13.36
CA ARG A 141 -11.19 14.96 12.64
C ARG A 141 -11.15 15.17 11.14
N GLN A 142 -11.42 16.40 10.68
CA GLN A 142 -11.33 16.72 9.25
C GLN A 142 -9.92 16.50 8.72
N ARG A 143 -8.89 16.90 9.47
CA ARG A 143 -7.48 16.72 9.09
C ARG A 143 -7.08 15.25 8.97
N ILE A 144 -7.57 14.39 9.87
CA ILE A 144 -7.39 12.93 9.75
C ILE A 144 -8.13 12.42 8.51
N ALA A 145 -9.37 12.84 8.29
CA ALA A 145 -10.18 12.41 7.15
C ALA A 145 -9.52 12.77 5.80
N ASP A 146 -9.02 14.00 5.66
CA ASP A 146 -8.30 14.45 4.47
C ASP A 146 -7.03 13.61 4.24
N SER A 147 -6.29 13.32 5.32
CA SER A 147 -5.08 12.48 5.27
C SER A 147 -5.40 11.03 4.89
N LEU A 148 -6.52 10.49 5.38
CA LEU A 148 -7.06 9.17 5.01
C LEU A 148 -7.42 9.11 3.53
N THR A 149 -8.16 10.10 3.03
CA THR A 149 -8.54 10.19 1.61
C THR A 149 -7.31 10.26 0.71
N ASN A 150 -6.29 11.02 1.10
CA ASN A 150 -5.02 11.08 0.38
C ASN A 150 -4.31 9.71 0.36
N ALA A 151 -4.22 9.02 1.49
CA ALA A 151 -3.60 7.71 1.57
C ALA A 151 -4.34 6.66 0.72
N ILE A 152 -5.67 6.67 0.73
CA ILE A 152 -6.51 5.82 -0.13
C ILE A 152 -6.23 6.13 -1.61
N SER A 153 -6.16 7.42 -1.99
CA SER A 153 -5.86 7.81 -3.37
C SER A 153 -4.48 7.31 -3.83
N PHE A 154 -3.45 7.43 -3.00
CA PHE A 154 -2.13 6.87 -3.31
C PHE A 154 -2.15 5.35 -3.39
N LEU A 155 -2.93 4.67 -2.55
CA LEU A 155 -3.07 3.21 -2.57
C LEU A 155 -3.76 2.72 -3.84
N ASP A 156 -4.78 3.43 -4.30
CA ASP A 156 -5.49 3.12 -5.55
C ASP A 156 -4.58 3.35 -6.77
N LYS A 157 -3.80 4.44 -6.79
CA LYS A 157 -2.76 4.68 -7.82
C LYS A 157 -1.69 3.60 -7.78
N PHE A 158 -1.28 3.17 -6.58
CA PHE A 158 -0.29 2.13 -6.41
C PHE A 158 -0.78 0.79 -6.96
N GLU A 159 -2.02 0.41 -6.64
CA GLU A 159 -2.62 -0.80 -7.22
C GLU A 159 -2.65 -0.72 -8.75
N GLN A 160 -3.04 0.44 -9.30
CA GLN A 160 -3.07 0.62 -10.74
C GLN A 160 -1.68 0.47 -11.36
N GLY A 161 -0.63 1.09 -10.79
CA GLY A 161 0.73 0.92 -11.28
C GLY A 161 1.23 -0.54 -11.23
N VAL A 162 0.82 -1.31 -10.22
CA VAL A 162 1.09 -2.75 -10.14
C VAL A 162 0.36 -3.51 -11.26
N LYS A 163 -0.92 -3.19 -11.50
CA LYS A 163 -1.72 -3.78 -12.58
C LYS A 163 -1.16 -3.45 -13.96
N ASP A 164 -0.71 -2.22 -14.17
CA ASP A 164 -0.08 -1.78 -15.42
C ASP A 164 1.20 -2.56 -15.69
N CYS A 165 2.04 -2.79 -14.67
CA CYS A 165 3.23 -3.65 -14.77
C CYS A 165 2.88 -5.10 -15.12
N LEU A 166 1.70 -5.57 -14.71
CA LEU A 166 1.17 -6.91 -15.00
C LEU A 166 0.39 -6.97 -16.31
N GLU A 167 0.11 -5.83 -16.96
CA GLU A 167 -0.78 -5.71 -18.12
C GLU A 167 -2.19 -6.32 -17.86
N ILE A 168 -2.83 -5.95 -16.74
CA ILE A 168 -4.20 -6.40 -16.34
C ILE A 168 -5.14 -5.25 -15.96
#